data_AF-A0A971NFB9-F1
#
_entry.id   AF-A0A971NFB9-F1
#
_cell.length_a   1.000
_cell.length_b   1.000
_cell.length_c   1.000
_cell.angle_alpha   90.00
_cell.angle_beta   90.00
_cell.angle_gamma   90.00
#
_symmetry.space_group_name_H-M   'P 1'
#
loop_
_entity.id
_entity.type
_entity.pdbx_description
1 polymer ?
#
loop_
_entity_poly.entity_id
_entity_poly.type
_entity_poly.pdbx_seq_one_letter_code
_entity_poly.pdbx_strand_id
1 'polypeptide(L)' 'MEKISRVTEPISRVKCVVDTCYYYQSGDKCMAEQIEVKPPNSSSTEETDCNTFKPKQRF' A
#
# COMPACT_ATOMS: atom_id res chain seq x y z
N MET A 1 -12.19 -0.21 -11.40
CA MET A 1 -11.06 -0.11 -10.46
C MET A 1 -11.58 -0.63 -9.13
N GLU A 2 -11.14 -1.81 -8.73
CA GLU A 2 -11.64 -2.45 -7.52
C GLU A 2 -11.16 -1.69 -6.29
N LYS A 3 -12.06 -1.51 -5.32
CA LYS A 3 -11.76 -0.77 -4.09
C LYS A 3 -11.05 -1.73 -3.13
N ILE A 4 -9.75 -1.56 -2.93
CA ILE A 4 -8.97 -2.37 -1.98
C ILE A 4 -9.42 -2.07 -0.54
N SER A 5 -9.76 -3.10 0.21
CA SER A 5 -10.23 -2.99 1.59
C SER A 5 -9.08 -3.01 2.60
N ARG A 6 -9.31 -2.44 3.79
CA ARG A 6 -8.40 -2.59 4.94
C ARG A 6 -8.82 -3.81 5.75
N VAL A 7 -7.89 -4.71 6.03
CA VAL A 7 -8.10 -5.97 6.75
C VAL A 7 -7.56 -5.91 8.18
N THR A 8 -7.79 -6.96 8.97
CA THR A 8 -7.36 -7.09 10.37
C THR A 8 -5.98 -7.74 10.53
N GLU A 9 -5.53 -8.51 9.53
CA GLU A 9 -4.22 -9.15 9.51
C GLU A 9 -3.32 -8.52 8.43
N PRO A 10 -2.03 -8.30 8.70
CA PRO A 10 -1.14 -7.65 7.76
C PRO A 10 -0.67 -8.61 6.65
N ILE A 11 -0.36 -8.07 5.48
CA ILE A 11 0.37 -8.83 4.45
C ILE A 11 1.80 -9.07 4.95
N SER A 12 2.12 -10.28 5.38
CA SER A 12 3.37 -10.58 6.11
C SER A 12 4.65 -10.31 5.31
N ARG A 13 4.58 -10.34 3.97
CA ARG A 13 5.73 -10.11 3.07
C ARG A 13 5.87 -8.67 2.58
N VAL A 14 4.98 -7.76 2.99
CA VAL A 14 4.97 -6.37 2.50
C VAL A 14 5.23 -5.42 3.65
N LYS A 15 6.29 -4.61 3.50
CA LYS A 15 6.62 -3.52 4.42
C LYS A 15 5.97 -2.23 3.94
N CYS A 16 5.10 -1.63 4.74
CA CYS A 16 4.52 -0.31 4.47
C CYS A 16 5.13 0.70 5.44
N VAL A 17 6.03 1.56 4.97
CA VAL A 17 6.69 2.60 5.80
C VAL A 17 6.06 3.99 5.65
N VAL A 18 5.10 4.12 4.74
CA VAL A 18 4.42 5.39 4.47
C VAL A 18 3.33 5.58 5.53
N ASP A 19 3.68 6.23 6.64
CA ASP A 19 2.80 6.43 7.80
C ASP A 19 1.51 7.22 7.48
N THR A 20 1.53 8.02 6.41
CA THR A 20 0.38 8.73 5.85
C THR A 20 -0.55 7.84 5.02
N CYS A 21 -0.17 6.58 4.74
CA CYS A 21 -1.01 5.63 4.03
C CYS A 21 -2.16 5.13 4.92
N TYR A 22 -3.38 5.09 4.39
CA TYR A 22 -4.58 4.59 5.04
C TYR A 22 -4.43 3.14 5.50
N TYR A 23 -3.61 2.34 4.80
CA TYR A 23 -3.34 0.94 5.12
C TYR A 23 -2.15 0.75 6.07
N TYR A 24 -1.42 1.81 6.43
CA TYR A 24 -0.32 1.70 7.38
C TYR A 24 -0.82 1.31 8.78
N GLN A 25 -0.07 0.43 9.43
CA GLN A 25 -0.18 0.10 10.84
C GLN A 25 1.22 0.02 11.48
N SER A 26 1.30 0.35 12.76
CA SER A 26 2.53 0.37 13.55
C SER A 26 3.36 -0.91 13.37
N GLY A 27 4.68 -0.72 13.26
CA GLY A 27 5.62 -1.80 12.95
C GLY A 27 5.78 -2.05 11.44
N ASP A 28 5.58 -1.00 10.62
CA ASP A 28 5.73 -1.02 9.16
C ASP A 28 4.86 -2.05 8.44
N LYS A 29 3.65 -2.28 8.96
CA LYS A 29 2.72 -3.30 8.46
C LYS A 29 1.74 -2.71 7.45
N CYS A 30 1.53 -3.43 6.35
CA CYS A 30 0.48 -3.12 5.38
C CYS A 30 -0.80 -3.87 5.72
N MET A 31 -1.89 -3.14 5.97
CA MET A 31 -3.23 -3.67 6.27
C MET A 31 -4.15 -3.67 5.05
N ALA A 32 -3.61 -3.53 3.84
CA ALA A 32 -4.39 -3.70 2.62
C ALA A 32 -4.69 -5.19 2.42
N GLU A 33 -5.85 -5.52 1.86
CA GLU A 33 -6.18 -6.91 1.48
C GLU A 33 -5.21 -7.47 0.43
N GLN A 34 -4.75 -6.60 -0.48
CA GLN A 34 -3.76 -6.91 -1.51
C GLN A 34 -3.01 -5.62 -1.89
N ILE A 35 -1.84 -5.77 -2.52
CA ILE A 35 -1.13 -4.64 -3.12
C ILE A 35 -1.20 -4.70 -4.64
N GLU A 36 -1.22 -3.52 -5.25
CA GLU A 36 -1.08 -3.32 -6.68
C GLU A 36 0.13 -2.41 -6.90
N VAL A 37 1.05 -2.87 -7.74
CA VAL A 37 2.25 -2.13 -8.17
C VAL A 37 2.11 -1.89 -9.67
N LYS A 38 2.40 -0.67 -10.14
CA LYS A 38 2.30 -0.27 -11.55
C LYS A 38 3.47 0.64 -11.92
N PRO A 39 3.79 0.80 -13.23
CA PRO A 39 3.19 0.17 -14.40
C PRO A 39 3.87 -1.15 -14.83
N PRO A 40 3.20 -2.02 -15.62
CA PRO A 40 3.69 -3.35 -15.99
C PRO A 40 4.95 -3.39 -16.89
N ASN A 41 5.40 -2.25 -17.41
CA ASN A 41 6.62 -2.12 -18.22
C ASN A 41 7.61 -1.14 -17.58
N SER A 42 7.67 -1.13 -16.25
CA SER A 42 8.52 -0.21 -15.51
C SER A 42 9.99 -0.40 -15.90
N SER A 43 10.64 0.67 -16.34
CA SER A 43 12.08 0.65 -16.69
C SER A 43 12.98 0.99 -15.51
N SER A 44 12.40 1.50 -14.42
CA SER A 44 13.08 1.93 -13.21
C SER A 44 12.28 1.57 -11.96
N THR A 45 12.93 1.64 -10.79
CA THR A 45 12.30 1.44 -9.49
C THR A 45 11.32 2.56 -9.14
N GLU A 46 11.60 3.78 -9.57
CA GLU A 46 10.77 4.96 -9.32
C GLU A 46 9.44 4.88 -10.07
N GLU A 47 9.38 4.13 -11.17
CA GLU A 47 8.14 3.86 -11.87
C GLU A 47 7.26 2.86 -11.11
N THR A 48 7.82 1.95 -10.30
CA THR A 48 7.09 0.91 -9.55
C THR A 48 6.46 1.43 -8.25
N ASP A 49 5.58 2.42 -8.36
CA ASP A 49 4.88 2.97 -7.20
C ASP A 49 3.81 2.02 -6.66
N CYS A 50 3.56 2.11 -5.35
CA CYS A 50 2.47 1.41 -4.69
C CYS A 50 1.14 2.07 -5.06
N ASN A 51 0.47 1.53 -6.08
CA ASN A 51 -0.83 2.03 -6.56
C ASN A 51 -1.96 1.80 -5.53
N THR A 52 -1.72 0.95 -4.53
CA THR A 52 -2.59 0.79 -3.36
C THR A 52 -2.52 1.96 -2.38
N PHE A 53 -1.57 2.89 -2.53
CA PHE A 53 -1.49 4.05 -1.66
C PHE A 53 -2.81 4.83 -1.66
N LYS A 54 -3.32 5.06 -0.46
CA LYS A 54 -4.44 5.95 -0.22
C LYS A 54 -4.07 6.84 0.96
N PRO A 55 -4.19 8.17 0.87
CA PRO A 55 -3.89 9.02 2.01
C PRO A 55 -4.89 8.76 3.16
N LYS A 56 -4.40 8.75 4.40
CA LYS A 56 -5.26 8.89 5.57
C LYS A 56 -6.04 10.20 5.42
N GLN A 57 -7.36 10.17 5.69
CA GLN A 57 -8.12 11.41 5.77
C GLN A 57 -7.53 12.24 6.90
N ARG A 58 -6.95 13.40 6.58
CA ARG A 58 -6.59 14.41 7.57
C ARG A 58 -7.89 15.05 8.03
N PHE A 59 -8.11 15.09 9.34
CA PHE A 59 -9.08 16.00 9.95
C PHE A 59 -8.53 17.42 9.96
#